data_AF-A0A954IMZ9-F1
#
_entry.id   AF-A0A954IMZ9-F1
#
_cell.length_a   1.000
_cell.length_b   1.000
_cell.length_c   1.000
_cell.angle_alpha   90.00
_cell.angle_beta   90.00
_cell.angle_gamma   90.00
#
_symmetry.space_group_name_H-M   'P 1'
#
loop_
_entity.id
_entity.type
_entity.pdbx_description
1 polymer ?
#
loop_
_entity_poly.entity_id
_entity_poly.type
_entity_poly.pdbx_seq_one_letter_code
_entity_poly.pdbx_strand_id
1 'polypeptide(L)'
;MRCVHGVFSVVAVLFIVPAGLAADTNDLFRTRILPLATAPEGSSCTECHFSGVELRNYIQKDEASTFAALRKAGLIDLDDPANSRLLQFINRRPDQPNELTERVRRQELAAFSTWIEAAVRNADLLKATTEQSIEVSEELVRHARNDRVVSAFMDSIWSERQRCQSCHSPEFNRGQIGRRTREEVDAISWIVPGDPAATLKKLEDSGNIDLSDPLVSPVLTKPA
;
A
#
# COMPACT_ATOMS: atom_id res chain seq x y z
N MET A 1 45.58 -29.57 -67.97
CA MET A 1 45.11 -28.32 -67.33
C MET A 1 43.61 -28.20 -67.56
N ARG A 2 42.78 -28.45 -66.54
CA ARG A 2 41.33 -28.21 -66.55
C ARG A 2 40.94 -27.66 -65.18
N CYS A 3 40.67 -26.36 -65.12
CA CYS A 3 40.19 -25.67 -63.93
C CYS A 3 38.66 -25.78 -63.87
N VAL A 4 38.13 -26.37 -62.80
CA VAL A 4 36.69 -26.42 -62.52
C VAL A 4 36.38 -25.27 -61.55
N HIS A 5 35.58 -24.30 -61.99
CA HIS A 5 35.06 -23.22 -61.15
C HIS A 5 33.79 -23.70 -60.45
N GLY A 6 33.85 -23.90 -59.13
CA GLY A 6 32.70 -24.18 -58.29
C GLY A 6 31.97 -22.89 -57.94
N VAL A 7 30.74 -22.74 -58.46
CA VAL A 7 29.81 -21.68 -58.06
C VAL A 7 29.15 -22.10 -56.74
N PHE A 8 29.49 -21.44 -55.64
CA PHE A 8 28.79 -21.58 -54.37
C PHE A 8 27.56 -20.66 -54.37
N SER A 9 26.37 -21.24 -54.54
CA SER A 9 25.11 -20.55 -54.26
C SER A 9 24.93 -20.37 -52.75
N VAL A 10 24.92 -19.13 -52.29
CA VAL A 10 24.53 -18.77 -50.93
C VAL A 10 23.01 -18.80 -50.83
N VAL A 11 22.46 -19.83 -50.18
CA VAL A 11 21.05 -19.89 -49.79
C VAL A 11 20.86 -18.94 -48.60
N ALA A 12 20.19 -17.81 -48.82
CA ALA A 12 19.74 -16.94 -47.76
C ALA A 12 18.62 -17.64 -46.98
N VAL A 13 18.93 -18.18 -45.81
CA VAL A 13 17.94 -18.69 -44.87
C VAL A 13 17.26 -17.49 -44.23
N LEU A 14 16.04 -17.21 -44.70
CA LEU A 14 15.14 -16.25 -44.08
C LEU A 14 14.71 -16.82 -42.72
N PHE A 15 15.36 -16.39 -41.65
CA PHE A 15 14.90 -16.66 -40.29
C PHE A 15 13.60 -15.89 -40.07
N ILE A 16 12.47 -16.57 -40.26
CA ILE A 16 11.20 -16.14 -39.68
C ILE A 16 11.37 -16.27 -38.17
N VAL A 17 11.66 -15.16 -37.51
CA VAL A 17 11.60 -15.07 -36.05
C VAL A 17 10.13 -15.34 -35.69
N PRO A 18 9.79 -16.44 -35.00
CA PRO A 18 8.45 -16.59 -34.48
C PRO A 18 8.21 -15.42 -33.54
N ALA A 19 7.09 -14.71 -33.73
CA ALA A 19 6.60 -13.77 -32.73
C ALA A 19 6.50 -14.55 -31.42
N GLY A 20 7.53 -14.39 -30.58
CA GLY A 20 7.71 -15.18 -29.39
C GLY A 20 6.46 -15.04 -28.54
N LEU A 21 5.89 -16.19 -28.17
CA LEU A 21 4.87 -16.37 -27.15
C LEU A 21 5.07 -15.30 -26.07
N ALA A 22 4.27 -14.24 -26.11
CA ALA A 22 4.00 -13.49 -24.91
C ALA A 22 3.50 -14.54 -23.93
N ALA A 23 4.29 -14.86 -22.90
CA ALA A 23 3.79 -15.67 -21.80
C ALA A 23 2.40 -15.14 -21.46
N ASP A 24 1.38 -16.00 -21.48
CA ASP A 24 -0.01 -15.56 -21.40
C ASP A 24 -0.14 -14.61 -20.20
N THR A 25 -0.23 -13.32 -20.51
CA THR A 25 -0.14 -12.27 -19.49
C THR A 25 -1.34 -12.40 -18.55
N ASN A 26 -2.44 -12.96 -19.08
CA ASN A 26 -3.63 -13.29 -18.33
C ASN A 26 -3.39 -14.41 -17.32
N ASP A 27 -2.62 -15.43 -17.69
CA ASP A 27 -2.21 -16.47 -16.75
C ASP A 27 -1.33 -15.91 -15.63
N LEU A 28 -0.38 -15.03 -15.96
CA LEU A 28 0.42 -14.32 -14.95
C LEU A 28 -0.46 -13.48 -14.03
N PHE A 29 -1.42 -12.75 -14.59
CA PHE A 29 -2.37 -11.93 -13.83
C PHE A 29 -3.21 -12.81 -12.88
N ARG A 30 -3.84 -13.87 -13.39
CA ARG A 30 -4.71 -14.77 -12.62
C ARG A 30 -3.97 -15.53 -11.53
N THR A 31 -2.75 -15.96 -11.79
CA THR A 31 -1.99 -16.82 -10.87
C THR A 31 -1.15 -16.03 -9.87
N ARG A 32 -0.75 -14.79 -10.19
CA ARG A 32 0.17 -14.01 -9.34
C ARG A 32 -0.38 -12.68 -8.85
N ILE A 33 -1.22 -12.00 -9.63
CA ILE A 33 -1.74 -10.68 -9.26
C ILE A 33 -3.08 -10.81 -8.54
N LEU A 34 -4.05 -11.50 -9.15
CA LEU A 34 -5.40 -11.63 -8.60
C LEU A 34 -5.44 -12.20 -7.17
N PRO A 35 -4.61 -13.20 -6.78
CA PRO A 35 -4.60 -13.70 -5.41
C PRO A 35 -4.21 -12.63 -4.37
N LEU A 36 -3.41 -11.62 -4.75
CA LEU A 36 -3.04 -10.50 -3.87
C LEU A 36 -4.27 -9.64 -3.50
N ALA A 37 -5.30 -9.62 -4.34
CA ALA A 37 -6.54 -8.90 -4.03
C ALA A 37 -7.34 -9.56 -2.88
N THR A 38 -7.12 -10.85 -2.66
CA THR A 38 -7.85 -11.67 -1.69
C THR A 38 -6.97 -12.23 -0.56
N ALA A 39 -5.67 -11.93 -0.56
CA ALA A 39 -4.72 -12.48 0.40
C ALA A 39 -5.06 -12.04 1.84
N PRO A 40 -5.05 -12.98 2.81
CA PRO A 40 -5.30 -12.67 4.21
C PRO A 40 -4.11 -11.99 4.90
N GLU A 41 -2.89 -12.13 4.38
CA GLU A 41 -1.68 -11.55 4.98
C GLU A 41 -1.57 -10.01 4.88
N GLY A 42 -2.59 -9.33 4.32
CA GLY A 42 -2.57 -7.89 4.08
C GLY A 42 -1.57 -7.50 3.00
N SER A 43 -1.39 -6.20 2.78
CA SER A 43 -0.46 -5.67 1.78
C SER A 43 0.76 -5.00 2.42
N SER A 44 1.94 -5.03 1.79
CA SER A 44 3.10 -4.29 2.32
C SER A 44 2.89 -2.78 2.36
N CYS A 45 1.90 -2.26 1.62
CA CYS A 45 1.52 -0.85 1.67
C CYS A 45 1.03 -0.41 3.05
N THR A 46 0.46 -1.32 3.86
CA THR A 46 -0.05 -1.00 5.20
C THR A 46 1.07 -0.76 6.23
N GLU A 47 2.31 -1.12 5.89
CA GLU A 47 3.47 -0.86 6.77
C GLU A 47 3.76 0.63 6.93
N CYS A 48 3.50 1.41 5.88
CA CYS A 48 3.73 2.86 5.86
C CYS A 48 2.42 3.66 5.84
N HIS A 49 1.28 3.01 5.62
CA HIS A 49 -0.04 3.64 5.55
C HIS A 49 -1.01 2.93 6.50
N PHE A 50 -1.30 3.57 7.62
CA PHE A 50 -2.02 3.01 8.76
C PHE A 50 -3.51 2.77 8.50
N SER A 51 -4.09 3.30 7.41
CA SER A 51 -5.49 3.06 7.11
C SER A 51 -5.78 3.07 5.59
N GLY A 52 -6.29 1.96 5.04
CA GLY A 52 -7.04 1.93 3.77
C GLY A 52 -6.24 1.95 2.46
N VAL A 53 -4.92 2.13 2.47
CA VAL A 53 -4.08 1.99 1.27
C VAL A 53 -3.58 0.56 1.14
N GLU A 54 -4.30 -0.25 0.37
CA GLU A 54 -3.92 -1.64 0.09
C GLU A 54 -3.70 -1.86 -1.39
N LEU A 55 -2.76 -2.75 -1.74
CA LEU A 55 -2.46 -3.10 -3.12
C LEU A 55 -3.69 -3.68 -3.86
N ARG A 56 -4.63 -4.32 -3.15
CA ARG A 56 -5.89 -4.79 -3.71
C ARG A 56 -6.73 -3.69 -4.34
N ASN A 57 -6.63 -2.46 -3.86
CA ASN A 57 -7.41 -1.31 -4.37
C ASN A 57 -6.96 -0.90 -5.78
N TYR A 58 -5.81 -1.41 -6.22
CA TYR A 58 -5.22 -1.17 -7.53
C TYR A 58 -5.52 -2.30 -8.52
N ILE A 59 -6.12 -3.40 -8.06
CA ILE A 59 -6.43 -4.59 -8.86
C ILE A 59 -7.92 -4.57 -9.19
N GLN A 60 -8.25 -4.52 -10.48
CA GLN A 60 -9.62 -4.57 -10.98
C GLN A 60 -10.06 -6.02 -11.23
N LYS A 61 -11.31 -6.20 -11.67
CA LYS A 61 -11.94 -7.50 -11.92
C LYS A 61 -11.17 -8.39 -12.90
N ASP A 62 -10.45 -7.79 -13.84
CA ASP A 62 -9.70 -8.49 -14.89
C ASP A 62 -8.41 -7.75 -15.25
N GLU A 63 -7.56 -8.42 -16.03
CA GLU A 63 -6.25 -7.90 -16.41
C GLU A 63 -6.35 -6.62 -17.24
N ALA A 64 -7.26 -6.57 -18.22
CA ALA A 64 -7.39 -5.45 -19.14
C ALA A 64 -7.81 -4.17 -18.41
N SER A 65 -8.82 -4.28 -17.54
CA SER A 65 -9.27 -3.18 -16.69
C SER A 65 -8.20 -2.74 -15.69
N THR A 66 -7.46 -3.68 -15.09
CA THR A 66 -6.37 -3.37 -14.17
C THR A 66 -5.24 -2.62 -14.86
N PHE A 67 -4.73 -3.15 -15.98
CA PHE A 67 -3.66 -2.53 -16.75
C PHE A 67 -4.08 -1.14 -17.25
N ALA A 68 -5.27 -1.02 -17.84
CA ALA A 68 -5.76 0.25 -18.35
C ALA A 68 -5.91 1.30 -17.23
N ALA A 69 -6.37 0.90 -16.04
CA ALA A 69 -6.54 1.80 -14.90
C ALA A 69 -5.20 2.27 -14.32
N LEU A 70 -4.25 1.34 -14.15
CA LEU A 70 -2.90 1.65 -13.67
C LEU A 70 -2.15 2.55 -14.64
N ARG A 71 -2.24 2.28 -15.94
CA ARG A 71 -1.67 3.15 -16.98
C ARG A 71 -2.31 4.52 -16.98
N LYS A 72 -3.65 4.61 -16.94
CA LYS A 72 -4.40 5.89 -16.89
C LYS A 72 -4.01 6.72 -15.67
N ALA A 73 -3.72 6.09 -14.53
CA ALA A 73 -3.26 6.73 -13.31
C ALA A 73 -1.75 7.09 -13.32
N GLY A 74 -1.01 6.77 -14.39
CA GLY A 74 0.44 7.00 -14.47
C GLY A 74 1.26 6.14 -13.51
N LEU A 75 0.76 4.97 -13.15
CA LEU A 75 1.41 4.03 -12.22
C LEU A 75 2.26 2.98 -12.95
N ILE A 76 1.98 2.75 -14.23
CA ILE A 76 2.78 1.92 -15.15
C ILE A 76 3.49 2.84 -16.12
N ASP A 77 4.80 2.65 -16.25
CA ASP A 77 5.60 3.25 -17.30
C ASP A 77 5.67 2.29 -18.50
N LEU A 78 5.31 2.77 -19.69
CA LEU A 78 5.29 1.96 -20.90
C LEU A 78 6.67 1.86 -21.57
N ASP A 79 7.51 2.87 -21.35
CA ASP A 79 8.83 2.97 -21.96
C ASP A 79 9.88 2.30 -21.07
N ASP A 80 9.73 2.43 -19.75
CA ASP A 80 10.59 1.80 -18.75
C ASP A 80 9.79 1.03 -17.68
N PRO A 81 9.28 -0.17 -18.01
CA PRO A 81 8.38 -0.94 -17.16
C PRO A 81 8.97 -1.26 -15.78
N ALA A 82 10.30 -1.45 -15.69
CA ALA A 82 11.01 -1.75 -14.46
C ALA A 82 11.04 -0.56 -13.49
N ASN A 83 10.94 0.67 -14.01
CA ASN A 83 10.88 1.90 -13.22
C ASN A 83 9.46 2.42 -12.98
N SER A 84 8.43 1.63 -13.30
CA SER A 84 7.02 1.94 -13.02
C SER A 84 6.82 2.42 -11.58
N ARG A 85 6.07 3.53 -11.42
CA ARG A 85 5.82 4.16 -10.12
C ARG A 85 5.18 3.21 -9.09
N LEU A 86 4.33 2.30 -9.54
CA LEU A 86 3.76 1.26 -8.68
C LEU A 86 4.84 0.39 -8.02
N LEU A 87 5.85 -0.03 -8.78
CA LEU A 87 6.95 -0.87 -8.27
C LEU A 87 7.79 -0.10 -7.25
N GLN A 88 8.02 1.19 -7.50
CA GLN A 88 8.69 2.07 -6.54
C GLN A 88 7.91 2.18 -5.23
N PHE A 89 6.57 2.29 -5.29
CA PHE A 89 5.72 2.35 -4.11
C PHE A 89 5.74 1.06 -3.31
N ILE A 90 5.61 -0.10 -3.97
CA ILE A 90 5.71 -1.41 -3.30
C ILE A 90 7.08 -1.55 -2.61
N ASN A 91 8.16 -1.12 -3.27
CA ASN A 91 9.52 -1.26 -2.74
C ASN A 91 9.86 -0.25 -1.62
N ARG A 92 8.96 0.66 -1.24
CA ARG A 92 9.21 1.57 -0.11
C ARG A 92 9.27 0.80 1.19
N ARG A 93 10.18 1.22 2.08
CA ARG A 93 10.41 0.63 3.38
C ARG A 93 10.39 1.70 4.47
N PRO A 94 9.89 1.40 5.66
CA PRO A 94 10.17 2.21 6.85
C PRO A 94 11.62 2.02 7.30
N ASP A 95 12.09 2.89 8.19
CA ASP A 95 13.46 2.79 8.75
C ASP A 95 13.67 1.48 9.54
N GLN A 96 12.61 0.93 10.12
CA GLN A 96 12.61 -0.35 10.83
C GLN A 96 11.56 -1.30 10.24
N PRO A 97 11.94 -2.08 9.21
CA PRO A 97 11.01 -2.99 8.53
C PRO A 97 10.69 -4.23 9.37
N ASN A 98 9.43 -4.68 9.29
CA ASN A 98 8.98 -5.95 9.83
C ASN A 98 9.32 -7.11 8.87
N GLU A 99 9.90 -8.20 9.38
CA GLU A 99 10.33 -9.34 8.55
C GLU A 99 9.20 -10.03 7.77
N LEU A 100 8.01 -10.13 8.36
CA LEU A 100 6.84 -10.72 7.72
C LEU A 100 6.39 -9.82 6.56
N THR A 101 6.28 -8.52 6.80
CA THR A 101 5.88 -7.54 5.80
C THR A 101 6.91 -7.43 4.67
N GLU A 102 8.19 -7.54 4.99
CA GLU A 102 9.27 -7.55 4.01
C GLU A 102 9.22 -8.82 3.11
N ARG A 103 8.74 -9.95 3.63
CA ARG A 103 8.45 -11.13 2.79
C ARG A 103 7.30 -10.87 1.82
N VAL A 104 6.21 -10.28 2.30
CA VAL A 104 5.04 -9.91 1.49
C VAL A 104 5.46 -8.92 0.39
N ARG A 105 6.21 -7.88 0.74
CA ARG A 105 6.74 -6.89 -0.20
C ARG A 105 7.51 -7.53 -1.35
N ARG A 106 8.42 -8.47 -1.06
CA ARG A 106 9.20 -9.16 -2.11
C ARG A 106 8.30 -9.96 -3.04
N GLN A 107 7.25 -10.60 -2.52
CA GLN A 107 6.30 -11.35 -3.32
C GLN A 107 5.46 -10.43 -4.21
N GLU A 108 4.91 -9.35 -3.64
CA GLU A 108 4.17 -8.32 -4.37
C GLU A 108 5.04 -7.70 -5.48
N LEU A 109 6.27 -7.29 -5.14
CA LEU A 109 7.19 -6.68 -6.09
C LEU A 109 7.54 -7.63 -7.23
N ALA A 110 7.85 -8.90 -6.94
CA ALA A 110 8.18 -9.90 -7.96
C ALA A 110 6.98 -10.19 -8.87
N ALA A 111 5.77 -10.30 -8.30
CA ALA A 111 4.54 -10.54 -9.05
C ALA A 111 4.25 -9.38 -10.01
N PHE A 112 4.20 -8.16 -9.50
CA PHE A 112 3.91 -6.97 -10.31
C PHE A 112 5.01 -6.67 -11.33
N SER A 113 6.29 -6.82 -10.98
CA SER A 113 7.38 -6.57 -11.94
C SER A 113 7.28 -7.52 -13.13
N THR A 114 7.12 -8.83 -12.86
CA THR A 114 7.00 -9.85 -13.91
C THR A 114 5.78 -9.60 -14.81
N TRP A 115 4.63 -9.27 -14.19
CA TRP A 115 3.41 -9.03 -14.94
C TRP A 115 3.46 -7.74 -15.76
N ILE A 116 3.93 -6.61 -15.18
CA ILE A 116 4.03 -5.32 -15.88
C ILE A 116 4.94 -5.44 -17.10
N GLU A 117 6.12 -6.06 -16.96
CA GLU A 117 7.03 -6.28 -18.09
C GLU A 117 6.38 -7.06 -19.23
N ALA A 118 5.58 -8.07 -18.92
CA ALA A 118 4.87 -8.85 -19.93
C ALA A 118 3.69 -8.05 -20.52
N ALA A 119 2.95 -7.33 -19.69
CA ALA A 119 1.75 -6.60 -20.05
C ALA A 119 2.03 -5.43 -21.01
N VAL A 120 3.12 -4.69 -20.81
CA VAL A 120 3.50 -3.58 -21.71
C VAL A 120 3.87 -4.04 -23.13
N ARG A 121 4.20 -5.33 -23.30
CA ARG A 121 4.48 -5.94 -24.62
C ARG A 121 3.22 -6.53 -25.28
N ASN A 122 2.10 -6.57 -24.57
CA ASN A 122 0.85 -7.12 -25.07
C ASN A 122 0.04 -6.03 -25.80
N ALA A 123 -0.09 -6.18 -27.11
CA ALA A 123 -0.77 -5.21 -27.98
C ALA A 123 -2.26 -5.00 -27.64
N ASP A 124 -2.94 -6.01 -27.08
CA ASP A 124 -4.35 -5.90 -26.72
C ASP A 124 -4.52 -5.10 -25.42
N LEU A 125 -3.63 -5.31 -24.44
CA LEU A 125 -3.61 -4.51 -23.21
C LEU A 125 -3.25 -3.04 -23.49
N LEU A 126 -2.34 -2.78 -24.43
CA LEU A 126 -2.03 -1.41 -24.87
C LEU A 126 -3.24 -0.70 -25.50
N LYS A 127 -4.19 -1.44 -26.09
CA LYS A 127 -5.43 -0.87 -26.64
C LYS A 127 -6.58 -0.83 -25.62
N ALA A 128 -6.45 -1.56 -24.51
CA ALA A 128 -7.47 -1.58 -23.47
C ALA A 128 -7.71 -0.16 -22.93
N THR A 129 -8.97 0.17 -22.70
CA THR A 129 -9.38 1.46 -22.12
C THR A 129 -10.23 1.17 -20.90
N THR A 130 -10.32 2.17 -20.01
CA THR A 130 -11.16 2.07 -18.83
C THR A 130 -11.77 3.42 -18.50
N GLU A 131 -13.04 3.39 -18.14
CA GLU A 131 -13.74 4.52 -17.55
C GLU A 131 -13.40 4.64 -16.05
N GLN A 132 -13.08 3.52 -15.39
CA GLN A 132 -12.68 3.51 -13.99
C GLN A 132 -11.34 4.21 -13.82
N SER A 133 -11.35 5.28 -13.04
CA SER A 133 -10.14 5.86 -12.49
C SER A 133 -9.72 5.05 -11.27
N ILE A 134 -8.42 4.88 -11.06
CA ILE A 134 -7.90 4.62 -9.70
C ILE A 134 -7.98 5.97 -8.99
N GLU A 135 -9.20 6.40 -8.68
CA GLU A 135 -9.40 7.58 -7.86
C GLU A 135 -8.87 7.23 -6.48
N VAL A 136 -7.83 7.97 -6.07
CA VAL A 136 -7.50 8.17 -4.68
C VAL A 136 -8.77 8.75 -4.05
N SER A 137 -9.61 7.90 -3.48
CA SER A 137 -10.86 8.35 -2.87
C SER A 137 -10.52 9.44 -1.86
N GLU A 138 -11.39 10.43 -1.66
CA GLU A 138 -11.18 11.41 -0.59
C GLU A 138 -10.93 10.74 0.76
N GLU A 139 -11.51 9.55 0.94
CA GLU A 139 -11.24 8.66 2.05
C GLU A 139 -9.75 8.26 2.10
N LEU A 140 -9.13 7.81 1.01
CA LEU A 140 -7.69 7.54 0.93
C LEU A 140 -6.84 8.80 1.21
N VAL A 141 -7.26 9.98 0.77
CA VAL A 141 -6.57 11.25 1.07
C VAL A 141 -6.70 11.61 2.56
N ARG A 142 -7.89 11.46 3.16
CA ARG A 142 -8.12 11.64 4.60
C ARG A 142 -7.31 10.65 5.42
N HIS A 143 -7.24 9.39 4.98
CA HIS A 143 -6.49 8.34 5.63
C HIS A 143 -4.98 8.60 5.56
N ALA A 144 -4.44 9.02 4.41
CA ALA A 144 -3.03 9.40 4.29
C ALA A 144 -2.66 10.64 5.14
N ARG A 145 -3.62 11.54 5.43
CA ARG A 145 -3.44 12.63 6.40
C ARG A 145 -3.47 12.10 7.83
N ASN A 146 -4.40 11.19 8.15
CA ASN A 146 -4.47 10.53 9.45
C ASN A 146 -3.19 9.72 9.73
N ASP A 147 -2.59 9.07 8.74
CA ASP A 147 -1.33 8.34 8.88
C ASP A 147 -0.18 9.25 9.35
N ARG A 148 -0.10 10.48 8.81
CA ARG A 148 0.89 11.47 9.25
C ARG A 148 0.62 11.95 10.67
N VAL A 149 -0.66 12.13 11.04
CA VAL A 149 -1.05 12.51 12.40
C VAL A 149 -0.75 11.38 13.39
N VAL A 150 -1.03 10.12 13.02
CA VAL A 150 -0.68 8.93 13.82
C VAL A 150 0.83 8.84 14.00
N SER A 151 1.62 9.02 12.93
CA SER A 151 3.09 9.03 13.02
C SER A 151 3.58 10.13 13.95
N ALA A 152 3.09 11.37 13.79
CA ALA A 152 3.45 12.48 14.66
C ALA A 152 3.02 12.23 16.12
N PHE A 153 1.86 11.62 16.33
CA PHE A 153 1.38 11.19 17.65
C PHE A 153 2.29 10.12 18.25
N MET A 154 2.76 9.16 17.45
CA MET A 154 3.68 8.11 17.89
C MET A 154 5.02 8.69 18.34
N ASP A 155 5.57 9.62 17.56
CA ASP A 155 6.88 10.22 17.83
C ASP A 155 6.86 11.19 19.02
N SER A 156 5.74 11.89 19.23
CA SER A 156 5.63 12.93 20.27
C SER A 156 4.97 12.44 21.56
N ILE A 157 3.75 11.93 21.50
CA ILE A 157 2.93 11.61 22.68
C ILE A 157 3.14 10.15 23.10
N TRP A 158 3.16 9.22 22.14
CA TRP A 158 3.24 7.79 22.44
C TRP A 158 4.64 7.35 22.91
N SER A 159 5.69 8.01 22.42
CA SER A 159 7.07 7.81 22.89
C SER A 159 7.18 8.11 24.39
N GLU A 160 6.49 9.15 24.86
CA GLU A 160 6.43 9.57 26.26
C GLU A 160 5.26 8.94 27.05
N ARG A 161 4.56 7.95 26.49
CA ARG A 161 3.31 7.40 27.05
C ARG A 161 3.41 6.93 28.50
N GLN A 162 4.59 6.55 28.98
CA GLN A 162 4.80 6.12 30.36
C GLN A 162 4.42 7.23 31.36
N ARG A 163 4.55 8.50 30.99
CA ARG A 163 4.13 9.64 31.82
C ARG A 163 2.60 9.79 31.89
N CYS A 164 1.92 9.38 30.83
CA CYS A 164 0.46 9.47 30.70
C CYS A 164 -0.24 8.25 31.30
N GLN A 165 0.39 7.07 31.20
CA GLN A 165 -0.20 5.79 31.59
C GLN A 165 -0.63 5.74 33.04
N SER A 166 0.12 6.37 33.96
CA SER A 166 -0.24 6.40 35.39
C SER A 166 -1.59 7.05 35.68
N CYS A 167 -2.06 7.96 34.83
CA CYS A 167 -3.30 8.72 35.04
C CYS A 167 -4.40 8.37 34.01
N HIS A 168 -4.02 7.83 32.86
CA HIS A 168 -4.93 7.62 31.73
C HIS A 168 -5.07 6.15 31.29
N SER A 169 -4.46 5.22 32.02
CA SER A 169 -4.66 3.79 31.78
C SER A 169 -6.00 3.32 32.34
N PRO A 170 -6.80 2.57 31.54
CA PRO A 170 -8.01 1.92 32.04
C PRO A 170 -7.72 0.88 33.12
N GLU A 171 -6.50 0.35 33.22
CA GLU A 171 -6.10 -0.55 34.31
C GLU A 171 -6.05 0.18 35.65
N PHE A 172 -5.36 1.32 35.73
CA PHE A 172 -5.22 2.07 36.97
C PHE A 172 -6.53 2.77 37.38
N ASN A 173 -7.31 3.24 36.41
CA ASN A 173 -8.50 4.03 36.69
C ASN A 173 -9.74 3.20 37.03
N ARG A 174 -9.78 1.89 36.68
CA ARG A 174 -10.90 1.00 37.02
C ARG A 174 -11.18 0.94 38.53
N GLY A 175 -10.16 1.09 39.37
CA GLY A 175 -10.31 1.16 40.82
C GLY A 175 -11.04 2.41 41.35
N GLN A 176 -11.30 3.40 40.49
CA GLN A 176 -12.05 4.61 40.86
C GLN A 176 -13.57 4.45 40.66
N ILE A 177 -14.01 3.37 39.99
CA ILE A 177 -15.43 3.06 39.79
C ILE A 177 -16.10 2.86 41.16
N GLY A 178 -17.18 3.60 41.40
CA GLY A 178 -17.88 3.66 42.68
C GLY A 178 -17.61 4.94 43.48
N ARG A 179 -16.46 5.60 43.27
CA ARG A 179 -16.24 7.01 43.67
C ARG A 179 -16.58 7.98 42.53
N ARG A 180 -16.43 7.52 41.30
CA ARG A 180 -16.83 8.16 40.04
C ARG A 180 -17.75 7.24 39.26
N THR A 181 -18.53 7.79 38.34
CA THR A 181 -19.31 6.97 37.41
C THR A 181 -18.38 6.24 36.44
N ARG A 182 -18.89 5.18 35.80
CA ARG A 182 -18.12 4.44 34.79
C ARG A 182 -17.78 5.36 33.62
N GLU A 183 -18.71 6.21 33.20
CA GLU A 183 -18.53 7.18 32.13
C GLU A 183 -17.42 8.19 32.44
N GLU A 184 -17.35 8.69 33.67
CA GLU A 184 -16.28 9.60 34.12
C GLU A 184 -14.91 8.91 34.13
N VAL A 185 -14.87 7.65 34.55
CA VAL A 185 -13.65 6.83 34.54
C VAL A 185 -13.20 6.53 33.11
N ASP A 186 -14.12 6.21 32.21
CA ASP A 186 -13.81 5.91 30.81
C ASP A 186 -13.33 7.16 30.06
N ALA A 187 -13.90 8.34 30.36
CA ALA A 187 -13.50 9.62 29.77
C ALA A 187 -12.04 10.01 30.10
N ILE A 188 -11.55 9.67 31.31
CA ILE A 188 -10.15 9.90 31.67
C ILE A 188 -9.22 8.75 31.24
N SER A 189 -9.76 7.59 30.84
CA SER A 189 -9.01 6.38 30.52
C SER A 189 -8.84 6.17 29.03
N TRP A 190 -8.24 7.15 28.36
CA TRP A 190 -8.18 7.18 26.89
C TRP A 190 -7.05 6.35 26.27
N ILE A 191 -6.12 5.79 27.06
CA ILE A 191 -5.07 4.93 26.53
C ILE A 191 -5.62 3.55 26.16
N VAL A 192 -5.37 3.12 24.92
CA VAL A 192 -5.60 1.75 24.45
C VAL A 192 -4.26 1.00 24.48
N PRO A 193 -4.08 0.01 25.39
CA PRO A 193 -2.79 -0.65 25.54
C PRO A 193 -2.28 -1.29 24.24
N GLY A 194 -1.04 -1.00 23.87
CA GLY A 194 -0.40 -1.56 22.69
C GLY A 194 -0.87 -1.00 21.35
N ASP A 195 -1.82 -0.06 21.34
CA ASP A 195 -2.44 0.46 20.13
C ASP A 195 -2.44 2.00 20.10
N PRO A 196 -1.40 2.62 19.51
CA PRO A 196 -1.31 4.07 19.39
C PRO A 196 -2.41 4.67 18.50
N ALA A 197 -2.80 3.96 17.43
CA ALA A 197 -3.83 4.45 16.51
C ALA A 197 -5.21 4.45 17.17
N ALA A 198 -5.56 3.37 17.89
CA ALA A 198 -6.80 3.33 18.68
C ALA A 198 -6.78 4.33 19.84
N THR A 199 -5.62 4.62 20.42
CA THR A 199 -5.48 5.68 21.43
C THR A 199 -5.75 7.07 20.84
N LEU A 200 -5.14 7.41 19.70
CA LEU A 200 -5.39 8.68 19.01
C LEU A 200 -6.87 8.81 18.62
N LYS A 201 -7.46 7.74 18.05
CA LYS A 201 -8.88 7.72 17.72
C LYS A 201 -9.76 7.95 18.94
N LYS A 202 -9.44 7.31 20.07
CA LYS A 202 -10.19 7.51 21.32
C LYS A 202 -10.06 8.94 21.84
N LEU A 203 -8.89 9.58 21.69
CA LEU A 203 -8.69 10.98 22.04
C LEU A 203 -9.51 11.94 21.16
N GLU A 204 -9.61 11.65 19.86
CA GLU A 204 -10.47 12.39 18.92
C GLU A 204 -11.95 12.18 19.25
N ASP A 205 -12.40 10.92 19.36
CA ASP A 205 -13.81 10.56 19.62
C ASP A 205 -14.32 11.12 20.96
N SER A 206 -13.42 11.28 21.95
CA SER A 206 -13.73 11.88 23.25
C SER A 206 -13.61 13.41 23.29
N GLY A 207 -13.24 14.04 22.18
CA GLY A 207 -13.03 15.49 22.08
C GLY A 207 -11.81 16.01 22.87
N ASN A 208 -10.91 15.12 23.30
CA ASN A 208 -9.66 15.51 23.96
C ASN A 208 -8.62 16.07 22.97
N ILE A 209 -8.74 15.70 21.69
CA ILE A 209 -8.01 16.27 20.55
C ILE A 209 -9.03 16.72 19.51
N ASP A 210 -8.90 17.96 19.04
CA ASP A 210 -9.60 18.48 17.87
C ASP A 210 -8.63 18.52 16.69
N LEU A 211 -8.83 17.66 15.69
CA LEU A 211 -7.97 17.62 14.50
C LEU A 211 -8.21 18.80 13.54
N SER A 212 -9.35 19.47 13.64
CA SER A 212 -9.71 20.63 12.82
C SER A 212 -9.16 21.93 13.40
N ASP A 213 -9.08 22.03 14.72
CA ASP A 213 -8.40 23.11 15.44
C ASP A 213 -7.53 22.56 16.59
N PRO A 214 -6.30 22.11 16.29
CA PRO A 214 -5.45 21.45 17.29
C PRO A 214 -5.14 22.30 18.52
N LEU A 215 -5.09 23.62 18.38
CA LEU A 215 -4.68 24.53 19.45
C LEU A 215 -5.73 24.65 20.56
N VAL A 216 -7.00 24.36 20.29
CA VAL A 216 -8.06 24.36 21.31
C VAL A 216 -8.21 23.01 22.03
N SER A 217 -7.47 21.99 21.59
CA SER A 217 -7.56 20.64 22.14
C SER A 217 -7.38 20.64 23.67
N PRO A 218 -8.30 20.00 24.44
CA PRO A 218 -8.19 19.90 25.90
C PRO A 218 -6.86 19.33 26.39
N VAL A 219 -6.22 18.45 25.61
CA VAL A 219 -4.89 17.89 25.95
C VAL A 219 -3.79 18.98 26.04
N LEU A 220 -3.96 20.11 25.34
CA LEU A 220 -3.02 21.24 25.37
C LEU A 220 -3.42 22.33 26.37
N THR A 221 -4.69 22.38 26.76
CA THR A 221 -5.28 23.49 27.53
C THR A 221 -5.66 23.12 28.96
N LYS A 222 -5.55 21.83 29.34
CA LYS A 222 -5.79 21.40 30.72
C LYS A 222 -4.76 22.06 31.67
N PRO A 223 -5.20 22.69 32.78
CA PRO A 223 -4.26 23.13 33.80
C PRO A 223 -3.52 21.91 34.38
N ALA A 224 -2.22 22.08 34.61
CA ALA A 224 -1.38 21.13 35.34
C ALA A 224 -1.94 20.83 36.75
#